data_AF-A0A031LKK2-F1
#
_entry.id   AF-A0A031LKK2-F1
#
_cell.length_a   1.000
_cell.length_b   1.000
_cell.length_c   1.000
_cell.angle_alpha   90.00
_cell.angle_beta   90.00
_cell.angle_gamma   90.00
#
_symmetry.space_group_name_H-M   'P 1'
#
loop_
_entity.id
_entity.type
_entity.pdbx_description
1 polymer ?
#
loop_
_entity_poly.entity_id
_entity_poly.type
_entity_poly.pdbx_seq_one_letter_code
_entity_poly.pdbx_strand_id
1 'polypeptide(L)' 'MTQENSKKWDRFTWGVVVAPLLVFLVISIGLADYLNEFGPWRAVVPVIIGFAVFFFAIGLFLRSKFGRLAL' A
#
# COMPACT_ATOMS: atom_id res chain seq x y z
N MET A 1 -13.99 25.52 11.08
CA MET A 1 -14.18 24.06 11.01
C MET A 1 -13.90 23.50 12.39
N THR A 2 -14.84 22.76 13.00
CA THR A 2 -14.63 22.15 14.32
C THR A 2 -13.54 21.08 14.27
N GLN A 3 -12.73 20.97 15.33
CA GLN A 3 -11.64 19.98 15.50
C GLN A 3 -12.07 18.52 15.25
N GLU A 4 -13.36 18.23 15.32
CA GLU A 4 -13.92 16.91 15.05
C GLU A 4 -14.00 16.61 13.54
N ASN A 5 -14.29 17.61 12.71
CA ASN A 5 -14.37 17.47 11.25
C ASN A 5 -12.99 17.22 10.62
N SER A 6 -11.93 17.83 11.15
CA SER A 6 -10.55 17.59 10.65
C SER A 6 -10.09 16.16 10.91
N LYS A 7 -10.37 15.60 12.09
CA LYS A 7 -10.03 14.20 12.43
C LYS A 7 -10.77 13.18 11.57
N LYS A 8 -12.07 13.41 11.30
CA LYS A 8 -12.86 12.53 10.40
C LYS A 8 -12.31 12.57 8.98
N TRP A 9 -11.96 13.76 8.48
CA TRP A 9 -11.38 13.95 7.15
C TRP A 9 -10.01 13.31 7.00
N ASP A 10 -9.15 13.44 8.02
CA ASP A 10 -7.82 12.81 8.04
C ASP A 10 -7.93 11.27 8.03
N ARG A 11 -8.84 10.69 8.83
CA ARG A 11 -9.09 9.24 8.84
C ARG A 11 -9.65 8.73 7.50
N PHE A 12 -10.57 9.48 6.90
CA PHE A 12 -11.15 9.13 5.60
C PHE A 12 -10.09 9.12 4.50
N THR A 13 -9.29 10.19 4.40
CA THR A 13 -8.19 10.25 3.43
C THR A 13 -7.12 9.19 3.69
N TRP A 14 -6.84 8.86 4.95
CA TRP A 14 -5.98 7.71 5.29
C TRP A 14 -6.55 6.39 4.74
N GLY A 15 -7.86 6.16 4.93
CA GLY A 15 -8.53 4.98 4.39
C GLY A 15 -8.44 4.90 2.87
N VAL A 16 -8.72 6.00 2.16
CA VAL A 16 -8.69 6.04 0.68
C VAL A 16 -7.30 5.80 0.11
N VAL A 17 -6.23 6.17 0.83
CA VAL A 17 -4.84 5.94 0.38
C VAL A 17 -4.34 4.55 0.77
N VAL A 18 -4.57 4.12 2.01
CA VAL A 18 -4.02 2.87 2.54
C VAL A 18 -4.78 1.65 2.06
N ALA A 19 -6.11 1.74 1.89
CA ALA A 19 -6.90 0.59 1.47
C ALA A 19 -6.48 0.05 0.08
N PRO A 20 -6.32 0.88 -0.98
CA PRO A 20 -5.81 0.41 -2.26
C PRO A 20 -4.40 -0.19 -2.17
N LEU A 21 -3.52 0.38 -1.35
CA LEU A 21 -2.16 -0.14 -1.15
C LEU A 21 -2.18 -1.50 -0.46
N LEU A 22 -3.04 -1.70 0.53
CA LEU A 22 -3.24 -2.99 1.17
C LEU A 22 -3.82 -4.02 0.20
N VAL A 23 -4.83 -3.64 -0.59
CA VAL A 23 -5.43 -4.52 -1.60
C VAL A 23 -4.37 -4.93 -2.63
N PHE A 24 -3.59 -3.98 -3.12
CA PHE A 24 -2.49 -4.26 -4.05
C PHE A 24 -1.45 -5.21 -3.45
N LEU A 25 -1.09 -5.02 -2.18
CA LEU A 25 -0.14 -5.90 -1.47
C LEU A 25 -0.68 -7.33 -1.38
N VAL A 26 -1.94 -7.49 -0.96
CA VAL A 26 -2.58 -8.81 -0.82
C VAL A 26 -2.66 -9.54 -2.17
N ILE A 27 -3.08 -8.85 -3.23
CA ILE A 27 -3.14 -9.44 -4.58
C ILE A 27 -1.74 -9.83 -5.05
N SER A 28 -0.73 -8.99 -4.79
CA SER A 28 0.65 -9.26 -5.20
C SER A 28 1.24 -10.47 -4.47
N ILE A 29 0.93 -10.65 -3.18
CA ILE A 29 1.34 -11.84 -2.42
C ILE A 29 0.64 -13.09 -2.97
N GLY A 30 -0.68 -13.04 -3.19
CA GLY A 30 -1.41 -14.17 -3.77
C GLY A 30 -0.90 -14.56 -5.17
N LEU A 31 -0.55 -13.57 -6.00
CA LEU A 31 0.07 -13.80 -7.30
C LEU A 31 1.48 -14.40 -7.15
N ALA A 32 2.27 -13.90 -6.21
CA ALA A 32 3.61 -14.42 -5.95
C ALA A 32 3.58 -15.89 -5.51
N ASP A 33 2.64 -16.26 -4.63
CA ASP A 33 2.42 -17.64 -4.21
C ASP A 33 2.01 -18.52 -5.40
N TYR A 34 1.05 -18.05 -6.21
CA TYR A 34 0.65 -18.74 -7.44
C TYR A 34 1.85 -18.98 -8.37
N LEU A 35 2.62 -17.94 -8.70
CA LEU A 35 3.76 -18.04 -9.62
C LEU A 35 4.92 -18.85 -9.05
N ASN A 36 5.02 -18.97 -7.73
CA ASN A 36 6.02 -19.83 -7.09
C ASN A 36 5.78 -21.31 -7.42
N GLU A 37 4.55 -21.71 -7.72
CA GLU A 37 4.26 -23.08 -8.15
C GLU A 37 4.63 -23.32 -9.63
N PHE A 38 4.67 -22.25 -10.45
CA PHE A 38 5.03 -22.32 -11.88
C PHE A 38 6.52 -22.12 -12.10
N GLY A 39 7.24 -23.23 -12.36
CA GLY A 39 8.70 -23.27 -12.57
C GLY A 39 9.31 -22.11 -13.39
N PRO A 40 8.77 -21.74 -14.56
CA PRO A 40 9.30 -20.65 -15.38
C PRO A 40 9.22 -19.25 -14.75
N TRP A 41 8.24 -19.02 -13.86
CA TRP A 41 7.95 -17.70 -13.28
C TRP A 41 8.49 -17.53 -11.86
N ARG A 42 9.02 -18.59 -11.23
CA ARG A 42 9.62 -18.55 -9.88
C ARG A 42 10.67 -17.45 -9.71
N ALA A 43 11.48 -17.20 -10.74
CA ALA A 43 12.52 -16.17 -10.70
C ALA A 43 11.96 -14.75 -10.50
N VAL A 44 10.69 -14.52 -10.85
CA VAL A 44 10.04 -13.21 -10.79
C VAL A 44 9.33 -12.97 -9.45
N VAL A 45 9.05 -14.04 -8.68
CA VAL A 45 8.44 -13.98 -7.34
C VAL A 45 9.11 -12.95 -6.41
N PRO A 46 10.45 -12.96 -6.19
CA PRO A 46 11.09 -11.98 -5.31
C PRO A 46 10.94 -10.54 -5.80
N VAL A 47 10.85 -10.34 -7.13
CA VAL A 47 10.64 -9.01 -7.73
C VAL A 47 9.23 -8.50 -7.41
N ILE A 48 8.21 -9.34 -7.56
CA ILE A 48 6.81 -8.99 -7.27
C ILE A 48 6.65 -8.62 -5.79
N ILE A 49 7.20 -9.45 -4.89
CA ILE A 49 7.16 -9.19 -3.45
C ILE A 49 7.89 -7.88 -3.12
N GLY A 50 9.08 -7.68 -3.69
CA GLY A 50 9.86 -6.46 -3.52
C GLY A 50 9.11 -5.21 -3.95
N PHE A 51 8.47 -5.23 -5.13
CA PHE A 51 7.65 -4.13 -5.61
C PHE A 51 6.44 -3.87 -4.72
N ALA A 52 5.73 -4.92 -4.31
CA ALA A 52 4.55 -4.79 -3.46
C ALA A 52 4.89 -4.11 -2.12
N VAL A 53 5.96 -4.57 -1.47
CA VAL A 53 6.46 -3.99 -0.22
C VAL A 53 6.97 -2.57 -0.43
N PHE A 54 7.72 -2.31 -1.50
CA PHE A 54 8.25 -0.98 -1.80
C PHE A 54 7.13 0.05 -2.01
N PHE A 55 6.13 -0.27 -2.84
CA PHE A 55 5.00 0.64 -3.08
C PHE A 55 4.16 0.86 -1.83
N PHE A 56 3.96 -0.18 -1.02
CA PHE A 56 3.27 -0.05 0.25
C PHE A 56 4.02 0.90 1.20
N ALA A 57 5.32 0.69 1.38
CA ALA A 57 6.17 1.51 2.24
C ALA A 57 6.26 2.97 1.77
N ILE A 58 6.47 3.18 0.46
CA ILE A 58 6.51 4.53 -0.14
C ILE A 58 5.14 5.20 -0.02
N GLY A 59 4.04 4.51 -0.30
CA GLY A 59 2.71 5.08 -0.17
C GLY A 59 2.39 5.54 1.25
N LEU A 60 2.75 4.74 2.25
CA LEU A 60 2.65 5.12 3.66
C LEU A 60 3.57 6.30 4.01
N PHE A 61 4.82 6.28 3.53
CA PHE A 61 5.79 7.35 3.78
C PHE A 61 5.34 8.69 3.19
N LEU A 62 4.89 8.69 1.94
CA LEU A 62 4.35 9.87 1.27
C LEU A 62 3.14 10.40 2.02
N ARG A 63 2.17 9.55 2.41
CA ARG A 63 1.02 10.02 3.19
C ARG A 63 1.41 10.57 4.56
N SER A 64 2.41 9.99 5.23
CA SER A 64 2.91 10.48 6.51
C SER A 64 3.59 11.85 6.39
N LYS A 65 4.44 12.04 5.36
CA LYS A 65 5.18 13.30 5.14
C LYS A 65 4.29 14.41 4.59
N PHE A 66 3.47 14.12 3.57
CA PHE A 66 2.56 15.11 2.97
C PHE A 66 1.31 15.34 3.81
N GLY A 67 0.89 14.37 4.63
CA GLY A 67 -0.16 14.54 5.62
C GLY A 67 0.17 15.57 6.69
N ARG A 68 1.44 15.66 7.09
CA ARG A 68 1.93 16.70 8.01
C ARG A 68 2.10 18.07 7.38
N LEU A 69 2.17 18.16 6.04
CA LEU A 69 2.28 19.44 5.32
C LEU A 69 0.90 20.03 4.97
N ALA A 70 -0.14 19.20 4.96
CA ALA A 70 -1.52 19.61 4.68
C ALA A 70 -2.34 19.98 5.93
N LEU A 71 -1.77 19.78 7.13
CA LEU A 71 -2.30 20.23 8.43
C LEU A 71 -1.52 21.47 8.90
#